data_AF-A0A3R0SDA5-F1
#
_entry.id   AF-A0A3R0SDA5-F1
#
_cell.length_a   1.000
_cell.length_b   1.000
_cell.length_c   1.000
_cell.angle_alpha   90.00
_cell.angle_beta   90.00
_cell.angle_gamma   90.00
#
_symmetry.space_group_name_H-M   'P 1'
#
loop_
_entity.id
_entity.type
_entity.pdbx_description
1 polymer ?
#
loop_
_entity_poly.entity_id
_entity_poly.type
_entity_poly.pdbx_seq_one_letter_code
_entity_poly.pdbx_strand_id
1 'polypeptide(L)'
;TGDVTDNATLELNTSGTFDNVISGSGQVVKSGDDALTLSGSNTYRGGTTISGGTLVATSVEALGTGDVTDNATLALNTGGDFINNIGGTGRVEKSGDQTLTLSGANSYTGGTLISSGTLVASNVNALGSGDVTDNAVLELNTGGTFDNAISGSGQVEKSGDG
;
A
#
# COMPACT_ATOMS: atom_id res chain seq x y z
N THR A 1 24.72 -9.04 -1.56
CA THR A 1 23.95 -7.80 -1.37
C THR A 1 24.65 -6.69 -2.09
N GLY A 2 23.89 -5.81 -2.70
CA GLY A 2 24.38 -4.68 -3.49
C GLY A 2 23.18 -3.86 -3.94
N ASP A 3 23.26 -2.55 -3.72
CA ASP A 3 22.18 -1.64 -4.10
C ASP A 3 21.94 -1.68 -5.61
N VAL A 4 20.68 -1.52 -6.00
CA VAL A 4 20.25 -1.50 -7.39
C VAL A 4 20.01 -0.06 -7.82
N THR A 5 20.70 0.40 -8.85
CA THR A 5 20.31 1.62 -9.57
C THR A 5 19.53 1.23 -10.81
N ASP A 6 18.21 1.36 -10.74
CA ASP A 6 17.31 1.11 -11.86
C ASP A 6 16.91 2.43 -12.54
N ASN A 7 17.19 2.51 -13.85
CA ASN A 7 16.78 3.62 -14.71
C ASN A 7 15.85 3.16 -15.83
N ALA A 8 15.35 1.92 -15.78
CA ALA A 8 14.44 1.34 -16.76
C ALA A 8 13.33 0.55 -16.05
N THR A 9 13.39 -0.78 -16.09
CA THR A 9 12.44 -1.66 -15.43
C THR A 9 13.19 -2.75 -14.68
N LEU A 10 12.94 -2.83 -13.38
CA LEU A 10 13.35 -3.95 -12.53
C LEU A 10 12.16 -4.89 -12.32
N GLU A 11 12.16 -6.03 -13.02
CA GLU A 11 11.16 -7.07 -12.81
C GLU A 11 11.57 -8.04 -11.69
N LEU A 12 10.68 -8.23 -10.73
CA LEU A 12 10.82 -9.14 -9.59
C LEU A 12 9.74 -10.23 -9.71
N ASN A 13 10.10 -11.41 -10.23
CA ASN A 13 9.19 -12.55 -10.35
C ASN A 13 9.37 -13.63 -9.26
N THR A 14 10.27 -13.39 -8.31
CA THR A 14 10.59 -14.33 -7.23
C THR A 14 9.68 -14.14 -6.01
N SER A 15 9.68 -15.13 -5.12
CA SER A 15 9.17 -15.04 -3.76
C SER A 15 10.29 -14.66 -2.77
N GLY A 16 9.92 -14.45 -1.50
CA GLY A 16 10.86 -14.28 -0.39
C GLY A 16 11.06 -12.81 0.00
N THR A 17 12.24 -12.46 0.51
CA THR A 17 12.56 -11.07 0.89
C THR A 17 13.61 -10.48 -0.04
N PHE A 18 13.35 -9.28 -0.52
CA PHE A 18 14.29 -8.43 -1.24
C PHE A 18 14.59 -7.21 -0.38
N ASP A 19 15.81 -7.15 0.16
CA ASP A 19 16.26 -6.19 1.18
C ASP A 19 17.26 -5.15 0.66
N ASN A 20 17.75 -5.30 -0.59
CA ASN A 20 18.64 -4.30 -1.19
C ASN A 20 17.90 -2.97 -1.43
N VAL A 21 18.62 -1.85 -1.34
CA VAL A 21 18.09 -0.53 -1.71
C VAL A 21 18.00 -0.43 -3.24
N ILE A 22 16.85 0.01 -3.73
CA ILE A 22 16.58 0.33 -5.13
C ILE A 22 16.49 1.85 -5.26
N SER A 23 17.23 2.40 -6.22
CA SER A 23 17.32 3.83 -6.51
C SER A 23 17.20 4.08 -8.01
N GLY A 24 17.07 5.34 -8.42
CA GLY A 24 17.05 5.75 -9.83
C GLY A 24 15.66 6.13 -10.35
N SER A 25 15.54 6.31 -11.66
CA SER A 25 14.31 6.78 -12.30
C SER A 25 13.40 5.67 -12.83
N GLY A 26 13.84 4.41 -12.76
CA GLY A 26 13.12 3.26 -13.29
C GLY A 26 11.93 2.82 -12.43
N GLN A 27 11.18 1.85 -12.95
CA GLN A 27 10.00 1.26 -12.33
C GLN A 27 10.29 -0.16 -11.82
N VAL A 28 9.66 -0.52 -10.70
CA VAL A 28 9.67 -1.89 -10.19
C VAL A 28 8.40 -2.61 -10.66
N VAL A 29 8.54 -3.85 -11.16
CA VAL A 29 7.40 -4.70 -11.54
C VAL A 29 7.43 -5.99 -10.74
N LYS A 30 6.41 -6.24 -9.92
CA LYS A 30 6.19 -7.52 -9.25
C LYS A 30 5.23 -8.38 -10.07
N SER A 31 5.75 -9.42 -10.73
CA SER A 31 4.99 -10.27 -11.67
C SER A 31 4.80 -11.73 -11.23
N GLY A 32 5.56 -12.22 -10.24
CA GLY A 32 5.43 -13.60 -9.75
C GLY A 32 4.11 -13.85 -9.01
N ASP A 33 3.64 -15.10 -8.97
CA ASP A 33 2.36 -15.45 -8.31
C ASP A 33 2.46 -15.52 -6.77
N ASP A 34 3.68 -15.73 -6.26
CA ASP A 34 3.93 -15.86 -4.82
C ASP A 34 4.16 -14.51 -4.12
N ALA A 35 4.22 -14.53 -2.79
CA ALA A 35 4.52 -13.36 -1.99
C ALA A 35 6.00 -12.94 -2.09
N LEU A 36 6.25 -11.65 -2.32
CA LEU A 36 7.55 -11.00 -2.21
C LEU A 36 7.48 -9.89 -1.17
N THR A 37 8.41 -9.88 -0.22
CA THR A 37 8.60 -8.81 0.75
C THR A 37 9.68 -7.87 0.25
N LEU A 38 9.34 -6.59 0.11
CA LEU A 38 10.28 -5.52 -0.17
C LEU A 38 10.56 -4.76 1.13
N SER A 39 11.79 -4.83 1.63
CA SER A 39 12.18 -4.29 2.93
C SER A 39 13.31 -3.27 2.89
N GLY A 40 13.89 -3.02 1.71
CA GLY A 40 14.87 -1.97 1.51
C GLY A 40 14.23 -0.58 1.63
N SER A 41 14.97 0.40 2.17
CA SER A 41 14.55 1.81 2.16
C SER A 41 14.79 2.40 0.78
N ASN A 42 13.80 2.29 -0.09
CA ASN A 42 13.95 2.54 -1.52
C ASN A 42 13.73 4.01 -1.89
N THR A 43 14.40 4.46 -2.96
CA THR A 43 14.36 5.86 -3.43
C THR A 43 14.06 5.97 -4.93
N TYR A 44 13.72 4.87 -5.60
CA TYR A 44 13.33 4.91 -7.00
C TYR A 44 12.03 5.71 -7.20
N ARG A 45 11.92 6.33 -8.38
CA ARG A 45 10.88 7.33 -8.65
C ARG A 45 9.90 6.94 -9.76
N GLY A 46 10.18 5.88 -10.53
CA GLY A 46 9.33 5.46 -11.66
C GLY A 46 8.05 4.72 -11.26
N GLY A 47 7.88 4.39 -9.98
CA GLY A 47 6.69 3.74 -9.45
C GLY A 47 6.81 2.21 -9.39
N THR A 48 5.75 1.59 -8.87
CA THR A 48 5.67 0.15 -8.66
C THR A 48 4.43 -0.42 -9.33
N THR A 49 4.58 -1.44 -10.17
CA THR A 49 3.46 -2.20 -10.73
C THR A 49 3.40 -3.58 -10.10
N ILE A 50 2.25 -3.96 -9.55
CA ILE A 50 1.99 -5.29 -9.01
C ILE A 50 1.03 -5.98 -9.96
N SER A 51 1.54 -6.93 -10.73
CA SER A 51 0.76 -7.68 -11.73
C SER A 51 0.32 -9.06 -11.24
N GLY A 52 0.96 -9.59 -10.20
CA GLY A 52 0.67 -10.92 -9.68
C GLY A 52 1.10 -11.11 -8.22
N GLY A 53 0.45 -12.07 -7.56
CA GLY A 53 0.73 -12.46 -6.18
C GLY A 53 0.53 -11.35 -5.16
N THR A 54 1.39 -11.34 -4.14
CA THR A 54 1.38 -10.33 -3.07
C THR A 54 2.73 -9.61 -3.01
N LEU A 55 2.70 -8.28 -2.98
CA LEU A 55 3.86 -7.47 -2.61
C LEU A 55 3.66 -6.99 -1.16
N VAL A 56 4.57 -7.39 -0.26
CA VAL A 56 4.58 -6.95 1.14
C VAL A 56 5.59 -5.82 1.28
N ALA A 57 5.15 -4.64 1.73
CA ALA A 57 6.00 -3.51 2.06
C ALA A 57 6.15 -3.40 3.58
N THR A 58 7.38 -3.39 4.10
CA THR A 58 7.65 -3.37 5.55
C THR A 58 8.01 -1.97 6.09
N SER A 59 8.07 -0.96 5.23
CA SER A 59 8.20 0.45 5.60
C SER A 59 7.46 1.32 4.57
N VAL A 60 7.23 2.60 4.88
CA VAL A 60 6.57 3.51 3.91
C VAL A 60 7.49 3.87 2.74
N GLU A 61 8.80 3.78 2.93
CA GLU A 61 9.82 3.99 1.89
C GLU A 61 10.06 2.73 1.03
N ALA A 62 9.50 1.58 1.40
CA ALA A 62 9.77 0.32 0.72
C ALA A 62 9.37 0.34 -0.75
N LEU A 63 8.41 1.18 -1.16
CA LEU A 63 7.96 1.28 -2.56
C LEU A 63 8.49 2.50 -3.32
N GLY A 64 9.53 3.15 -2.78
CA GLY A 64 10.06 4.38 -3.36
C GLY A 64 9.04 5.53 -3.29
N THR A 65 9.16 6.51 -4.19
CA THR A 65 8.31 7.72 -4.17
C THR A 65 7.34 7.83 -5.33
N GLY A 66 7.31 6.84 -6.23
CA GLY A 66 6.42 6.84 -7.39
C GLY A 66 5.06 6.21 -7.09
N ASP A 67 4.08 6.44 -7.95
CA ASP A 67 2.76 5.83 -7.80
C ASP A 67 2.81 4.29 -7.85
N VAL A 68 1.82 3.66 -7.22
CA VAL A 68 1.62 2.22 -7.23
C VAL A 68 0.44 1.86 -8.12
N THR A 69 0.67 1.01 -9.11
CA THR A 69 -0.40 0.34 -9.86
C THR A 69 -0.55 -1.08 -9.32
N ASP A 70 -1.53 -1.30 -8.46
CA ASP A 70 -1.84 -2.62 -7.89
C ASP A 70 -2.96 -3.29 -8.66
N ASN A 71 -2.65 -4.41 -9.33
CA ASN A 71 -3.65 -5.27 -9.98
C ASN A 71 -3.74 -6.65 -9.30
N ALA A 72 -3.13 -6.83 -8.13
CA ALA A 72 -3.16 -8.07 -7.37
C ALA A 72 -3.37 -7.79 -5.88
N THR A 73 -2.33 -7.89 -5.04
CA THR A 73 -2.42 -7.52 -3.62
C THR A 73 -1.19 -6.76 -3.17
N LEU A 74 -1.41 -5.56 -2.66
CA LEU A 74 -0.44 -4.79 -1.90
C LEU A 74 -0.69 -4.95 -0.39
N ALA A 75 0.23 -5.59 0.32
CA ALA A 75 0.19 -5.70 1.77
C ALA A 75 1.14 -4.68 2.43
N LEU A 76 0.58 -3.72 3.15
CA LEU A 76 1.29 -2.70 3.91
C LEU A 76 1.43 -3.19 5.36
N ASN A 77 2.59 -3.76 5.68
CA ASN A 77 2.96 -4.22 7.02
C ASN A 77 3.92 -3.21 7.66
N THR A 78 3.42 -2.00 7.87
CA THR A 78 4.20 -0.87 8.39
C THR A 78 3.32 0.08 9.19
N GLY A 79 3.95 0.97 9.96
CA GLY A 79 3.35 2.23 10.42
C GLY A 79 3.93 3.43 9.67
N GLY A 80 3.42 4.63 9.99
CA GLY A 80 3.87 5.89 9.38
C GLY A 80 2.88 6.47 8.38
N ASP A 81 3.34 7.38 7.53
CA ASP A 81 2.52 8.04 6.49
C ASP A 81 2.90 7.51 5.11
N PHE A 82 1.99 6.78 4.48
CA PHE A 82 2.16 6.26 3.13
C PHE A 82 1.52 7.24 2.13
N ILE A 83 2.38 7.99 1.45
CA ILE A 83 1.99 9.13 0.62
C ILE A 83 1.78 8.80 -0.86
N ASN A 84 2.27 7.65 -1.33
CA ASN A 84 2.17 7.26 -2.74
C ASN A 84 0.71 7.06 -3.11
N ASN A 85 0.32 7.48 -4.32
CA ASN A 85 -1.00 7.17 -4.83
C ASN A 85 -1.05 5.70 -5.25
N ILE A 86 -2.13 5.03 -4.94
CA ILE A 86 -2.40 3.64 -5.31
C ILE A 86 -3.59 3.63 -6.26
N GLY A 87 -3.41 3.04 -7.44
CA GLY A 87 -4.47 2.77 -8.42
C GLY A 87 -4.51 1.30 -8.82
N GLY A 88 -5.44 0.96 -9.72
CA GLY A 88 -5.58 -0.39 -10.27
C GLY A 88 -6.73 -1.20 -9.67
N THR A 89 -6.80 -2.48 -10.01
CA THR A 89 -7.92 -3.36 -9.62
C THR A 89 -7.64 -4.24 -8.41
N GLY A 90 -6.43 -4.15 -7.86
CA GLY A 90 -5.95 -4.95 -6.73
C GLY A 90 -6.53 -4.51 -5.39
N ARG A 91 -6.22 -5.32 -4.36
CA ARG A 91 -6.63 -5.11 -2.98
C ARG A 91 -5.45 -4.58 -2.16
N VAL A 92 -5.70 -3.54 -1.39
CA VAL A 92 -4.78 -3.08 -0.34
C VAL A 92 -5.07 -3.81 0.97
N GLU A 93 -4.04 -4.30 1.64
CA GLU A 93 -4.14 -4.95 2.95
C GLU A 93 -3.26 -4.22 3.97
N LYS A 94 -3.88 -3.68 5.02
CA LYS A 94 -3.17 -3.18 6.21
C LYS A 94 -3.00 -4.32 7.21
N SER A 95 -1.73 -4.61 7.53
CA SER A 95 -1.34 -5.57 8.56
C SER A 95 -0.30 -4.98 9.52
N GLY A 96 0.17 -5.77 10.48
CA GLY A 96 1.02 -5.31 11.59
C GLY A 96 0.26 -4.47 12.62
N ASP A 97 0.84 -4.31 13.80
CA ASP A 97 0.17 -3.69 14.96
C ASP A 97 0.23 -2.16 14.97
N GLN A 98 1.03 -1.58 14.07
CA GLN A 98 1.26 -0.13 14.02
C GLN A 98 0.11 0.64 13.37
N THR A 99 0.07 1.95 13.64
CA THR A 99 -0.80 2.90 12.94
C THR A 99 -0.17 3.29 11.60
N LEU A 100 -0.91 3.07 10.51
CA LEU A 100 -0.57 3.52 9.17
C LEU A 100 -1.57 4.58 8.72
N THR A 101 -1.07 5.73 8.27
CA THR A 101 -1.87 6.72 7.56
C THR A 101 -1.73 6.51 6.06
N LEU A 102 -2.85 6.39 5.36
CA LEU A 102 -2.89 6.51 3.89
C LEU A 102 -3.23 7.95 3.53
N SER A 103 -2.27 8.64 2.94
CA SER A 103 -2.42 10.04 2.51
C SER A 103 -2.45 10.25 1.01
N GLY A 104 -2.11 9.22 0.22
CA GLY A 104 -2.31 9.22 -1.23
C GLY A 104 -3.76 9.49 -1.63
N ALA A 105 -3.94 10.10 -2.80
CA ALA A 105 -5.25 10.22 -3.45
C ALA A 105 -5.48 8.94 -4.26
N ASN A 106 -6.03 7.93 -3.61
CA ASN A 106 -6.09 6.58 -4.13
C ASN A 106 -7.31 6.37 -5.05
N SER A 107 -7.11 5.51 -6.06
CA SER A 107 -8.12 5.18 -7.09
C SER A 107 -8.29 3.68 -7.31
N TYR A 108 -7.69 2.85 -6.45
CA TYR A 108 -7.84 1.40 -6.55
C TYR A 108 -9.28 0.96 -6.26
N THR A 109 -9.70 -0.12 -6.92
CA THR A 109 -11.09 -0.58 -6.88
C THR A 109 -11.30 -1.93 -6.20
N GLY A 110 -10.23 -2.69 -5.92
CA GLY A 110 -10.32 -4.03 -5.32
C GLY A 110 -10.60 -4.04 -3.82
N GLY A 111 -10.70 -2.88 -3.19
CA GLY A 111 -11.07 -2.72 -1.78
C GLY A 111 -9.87 -2.73 -0.82
N THR A 112 -10.18 -2.57 0.46
CA THR A 112 -9.20 -2.50 1.54
C THR A 112 -9.51 -3.54 2.61
N LEU A 113 -8.52 -4.35 3.00
CA LEU A 113 -8.60 -5.23 4.17
C LEU A 113 -7.76 -4.63 5.29
N ILE A 114 -8.33 -4.49 6.48
CA ILE A 114 -7.61 -4.09 7.69
C ILE A 114 -7.58 -5.30 8.61
N SER A 115 -6.45 -6.03 8.63
CA SER A 115 -6.32 -7.26 9.40
C SER A 115 -5.88 -6.99 10.85
N SER A 116 -5.08 -5.94 11.08
CA SER A 116 -4.51 -5.60 12.37
C SER A 116 -4.01 -4.14 12.44
N GLY A 117 -3.83 -3.64 13.67
CA GLY A 117 -3.40 -2.28 13.94
C GLY A 117 -4.46 -1.24 13.57
N THR A 118 -4.02 -0.02 13.27
CA THR A 118 -4.90 1.09 12.88
C THR A 118 -4.58 1.53 11.45
N LEU A 119 -5.62 1.68 10.62
CA LEU A 119 -5.52 2.37 9.34
C LEU A 119 -6.19 3.74 9.47
N VAL A 120 -5.45 4.81 9.19
CA VAL A 120 -5.98 6.18 9.17
C VAL A 120 -6.18 6.60 7.72
N ALA A 121 -7.42 6.95 7.37
CA ALA A 121 -7.76 7.57 6.10
C ALA A 121 -7.72 9.10 6.26
N SER A 122 -6.69 9.77 5.73
CA SER A 122 -6.50 11.22 5.92
C SER A 122 -7.26 12.10 4.93
N ASN A 123 -7.86 11.51 3.89
CA ASN A 123 -8.70 12.19 2.91
C ASN A 123 -9.78 11.25 2.36
N VAL A 124 -10.83 11.80 1.73
CA VAL A 124 -11.99 11.02 1.26
C VAL A 124 -11.66 9.99 0.18
N ASN A 125 -10.55 10.16 -0.52
CA ASN A 125 -10.07 9.24 -1.55
C ASN A 125 -8.96 8.31 -1.02
N ALA A 126 -8.65 8.34 0.28
CA ALA A 126 -7.53 7.56 0.83
C ALA A 126 -7.74 6.03 0.72
N LEU A 127 -8.97 5.55 0.59
CA LEU A 127 -9.29 4.12 0.56
C LEU A 127 -9.74 3.59 -0.82
N GLY A 128 -9.57 4.40 -1.87
CA GLY A 128 -10.09 4.07 -3.20
C GLY A 128 -11.62 3.95 -3.21
N SER A 129 -12.18 3.19 -4.15
CA SER A 129 -13.64 3.05 -4.31
C SER A 129 -14.19 1.66 -3.99
N GLY A 130 -13.34 0.70 -3.66
CA GLY A 130 -13.76 -0.65 -3.29
C GLY A 130 -14.23 -0.75 -1.83
N ASP A 131 -14.86 -1.86 -1.48
CA ASP A 131 -15.34 -2.12 -0.11
C ASP A 131 -14.18 -2.19 0.90
N VAL A 132 -14.48 -1.85 2.15
CA VAL A 132 -13.55 -2.00 3.28
C VAL A 132 -14.01 -3.15 4.16
N THR A 133 -13.14 -4.12 4.37
CA THR A 133 -13.28 -5.13 5.43
C THR A 133 -12.38 -4.73 6.59
N ASP A 134 -12.97 -4.17 7.65
CA ASP A 134 -12.29 -3.77 8.86
C ASP A 134 -12.42 -4.85 9.95
N ASN A 135 -11.32 -5.51 10.27
CA ASN A 135 -11.23 -6.46 11.38
C ASN A 135 -10.35 -5.93 12.53
N ALA A 136 -9.96 -4.65 12.50
CA ALA A 136 -9.15 -4.01 13.52
C ALA A 136 -9.67 -2.59 13.83
N VAL A 137 -8.92 -1.55 13.47
CA VAL A 137 -9.37 -0.15 13.63
C VAL A 137 -9.22 0.61 12.32
N LEU A 138 -10.33 1.19 11.86
CA LEU A 138 -10.35 2.20 10.80
C LEU A 138 -10.62 3.58 11.40
N GLU A 139 -9.67 4.50 11.25
CA GLU A 139 -9.82 5.89 11.67
C GLU A 139 -10.07 6.81 10.46
N LEU A 140 -11.20 7.51 10.46
CA LEU A 140 -11.57 8.48 9.42
C LEU A 140 -11.15 9.90 9.85
N ASN A 141 -9.97 10.32 9.41
CA ASN A 141 -9.38 11.61 9.76
C ASN A 141 -9.57 12.66 8.67
N THR A 142 -10.80 12.80 8.17
CA THR A 142 -11.18 13.83 7.21
C THR A 142 -12.68 14.10 7.26
N GLY A 143 -13.13 15.24 6.73
CA GLY A 143 -14.54 15.53 6.51
C GLY A 143 -15.01 15.01 5.14
N GLY A 144 -16.32 15.06 4.88
CA GLY A 144 -16.91 14.64 3.60
C GLY A 144 -17.54 13.24 3.64
N THR A 145 -17.96 12.77 2.47
CA THR A 145 -18.64 11.48 2.32
C THR A 145 -17.62 10.39 1.98
N PHE A 146 -17.63 9.31 2.77
CA PHE A 146 -17.00 8.04 2.41
C PHE A 146 -18.07 7.13 1.81
N ASP A 147 -17.92 6.80 0.54
CA ASP A 147 -18.87 5.95 -0.20
C ASP A 147 -18.56 4.46 -0.07
N ASN A 148 -17.38 4.09 0.45
CA ASN A 148 -16.98 2.69 0.63
C ASN A 148 -17.95 1.97 1.58
N ALA A 149 -18.43 0.79 1.19
CA ALA A 149 -19.14 -0.06 2.14
C ALA A 149 -18.15 -0.61 3.16
N ILE A 150 -18.43 -0.43 4.46
CA ILE A 150 -17.57 -0.91 5.55
C ILE A 150 -18.24 -2.11 6.22
N SER A 151 -17.51 -3.22 6.33
CA SER A 151 -17.92 -4.47 6.97
C SER A 151 -16.81 -5.02 7.88
N GLY A 152 -17.06 -6.12 8.59
CA GLY A 152 -16.08 -6.79 9.44
C GLY A 152 -16.38 -6.67 10.93
N SER A 153 -15.43 -7.12 11.77
CA SER A 153 -15.57 -7.14 13.23
C SER A 153 -14.85 -5.99 13.96
N GLY A 154 -14.20 -5.10 13.20
CA GLY A 154 -13.38 -4.00 13.71
C GLY A 154 -14.19 -2.81 14.22
N GLN A 155 -13.46 -1.76 14.58
CA GLN A 155 -13.99 -0.51 15.09
C GLN A 155 -13.70 0.63 14.11
N VAL A 156 -14.75 1.39 13.76
CA VAL A 156 -14.60 2.65 13.02
C VAL A 156 -14.54 3.82 14.00
N GLU A 157 -13.51 4.63 13.89
CA GLU A 157 -13.29 5.86 14.67
C GLU A 157 -13.32 7.10 13.76
N LYS A 158 -13.67 8.25 14.34
CA LYS A 158 -13.69 9.55 13.66
C LYS A 158 -12.89 10.55 14.49
N SER A 159 -11.84 11.12 13.92
CA SER A 159 -10.91 12.04 14.63
C SER A 159 -10.73 13.40 13.95
N GLY A 160 -11.12 13.55 12.67
CA GLY A 160 -11.06 14.83 11.96
C GLY A 160 -12.30 15.70 12.18
N ASP A 161 -12.12 17.02 12.11
CA ASP A 161 -13.18 18.05 12.22
C ASP A 161 -14.33 17.75 11.23
N GLY A 162 -15.49 17.40 11.76
CA GLY A 162 -16.76 17.28 11.03
C GLY A 162 -17.67 18.45 11.35
#